data_AF-A0A7X2PKJ4-F1
#
_entry.id   AF-A0A7X2PKJ4-F1
#
_cell.length_a   1.000
_cell.length_b   1.000
_cell.length_c   1.000
_cell.angle_alpha   90.00
_cell.angle_beta   90.00
_cell.angle_gamma   90.00
#
_symmetry.space_group_name_H-M   'P 1'
#
loop_
_entity.id
_entity.type
_entity.pdbx_description
1 polymer ?
#
loop_
_entity_poly.entity_id
_entity_poly.type
_entity_poly.pdbx_seq_one_letter_code
_entity_poly.pdbx_strand_id
1 'polypeptide(L)'
;MYTHLYFYIRDEVLGPLVMCVGTYLPLLTTYYLNGHSWIENELKKKGVAFRKDDNAFLWVADPAALQQAADRLTAEVIRKRLDRWTLLLGPKFSEKERAR
;
A
#
# COMPACT_ATOMS: atom_id res chain seq x y z
N MET A 1 -23.36 -14.78 -2.83
CA MET A 1 -22.72 -13.45 -2.64
C MET A 1 -22.18 -13.44 -1.22
N TYR A 2 -20.87 -13.33 -1.04
CA TYR A 2 -20.26 -13.30 0.30
C TYR A 2 -19.82 -11.86 0.61
N THR A 3 -19.82 -11.49 1.88
CA THR A 3 -19.49 -10.13 2.30
C THR A 3 -18.00 -9.84 2.11
N HIS A 4 -17.71 -8.64 1.64
CA HIS A 4 -16.35 -8.11 1.55
C HIS A 4 -16.23 -6.89 2.45
N LEU A 5 -15.21 -6.87 3.30
CA LEU A 5 -14.85 -5.72 4.11
C LEU A 5 -13.77 -4.92 3.40
N TYR A 6 -13.99 -3.62 3.25
CA TYR A 6 -13.04 -2.70 2.63
C TYR A 6 -12.43 -1.79 3.69
N PHE A 7 -11.10 -1.80 3.77
CA PHE A 7 -10.34 -0.89 4.61
C PHE A 7 -9.59 0.11 3.74
N TYR A 8 -9.87 1.39 3.94
CA TYR A 8 -9.15 2.49 3.32
C TYR A 8 -8.04 2.95 4.25
N ILE A 9 -6.79 2.73 3.84
CA ILE A 9 -5.62 2.82 4.72
C ILE A 9 -4.69 3.93 4.20
N ARG A 10 -4.21 4.77 5.12
CA ARG A 10 -3.11 5.70 4.86
C ARG A 10 -1.81 5.08 5.39
N ASP A 11 -1.06 4.43 4.51
CA ASP A 11 0.23 3.87 4.86
C ASP A 11 1.32 4.94 4.79
N GLU A 12 2.17 5.03 5.81
CA GLU A 12 3.25 6.03 5.91
C GLU A 12 4.34 5.86 4.84
N VAL A 13 4.40 4.67 4.22
CA VAL A 13 5.44 4.28 3.28
C VAL A 13 4.87 4.29 1.87
N LEU A 14 3.86 3.46 1.60
CA LEU A 14 3.23 3.32 0.28
C LEU A 14 2.24 4.44 -0.07
N GLY A 15 1.78 5.20 0.92
CA GLY A 15 0.68 6.15 0.77
C GLY A 15 -0.70 5.47 0.85
N PRO A 16 -1.74 6.07 0.25
CA PRO A 16 -3.09 5.51 0.25
C PRO A 16 -3.15 4.12 -0.41
N LEU A 17 -3.78 3.17 0.27
CA LEU A 17 -4.06 1.83 -0.24
C LEU A 17 -5.41 1.30 0.26
N VAL A 18 -5.95 0.31 -0.43
CA VAL A 18 -7.19 -0.37 -0.05
C VAL A 18 -6.93 -1.85 0.17
N MET A 19 -7.43 -2.38 1.28
CA MET A 19 -7.47 -3.82 1.58
C MET A 19 -8.92 -4.30 1.48
N CYS A 20 -9.17 -5.29 0.64
CA CYS A 20 -10.46 -5.97 0.52
C CYS A 20 -10.34 -7.39 1.09
N VAL A 21 -11.20 -7.73 2.05
CA VAL A 21 -11.17 -9.01 2.76
C VAL A 21 -12.50 -9.72 2.60
N GLY A 22 -12.48 -10.95 2.07
CA GLY A 22 -13.65 -11.82 2.07
C GLY A 22 -13.95 -12.35 3.48
N THR A 23 -15.23 -12.39 3.87
CA THR A 23 -15.65 -12.87 5.20
C THR A 23 -15.94 -14.38 5.26
N TYR A 24 -15.65 -15.11 4.18
CA TYR A 24 -15.82 -16.56 4.11
C TYR A 24 -14.48 -17.21 3.80
N LEU A 25 -14.23 -18.40 4.35
CA LEU A 25 -13.00 -19.15 4.12
C LEU A 25 -12.79 -19.36 2.60
N PRO A 26 -11.57 -19.14 2.08
CA PRO A 26 -10.29 -19.03 2.79
C PRO A 26 -9.88 -17.59 3.19
N LEU A 27 -10.83 -16.65 3.37
CA LEU A 27 -10.58 -15.26 3.78
C LEU A 27 -9.66 -14.51 2.81
N LEU A 28 -9.93 -14.69 1.51
CA LEU A 28 -9.15 -14.09 0.44
C LEU A 28 -9.00 -12.58 0.66
N THR A 29 -7.74 -12.12 0.62
CA THR A 29 -7.38 -10.72 0.83
C THR A 29 -6.72 -10.18 -0.44
N THR A 30 -7.27 -9.07 -0.95
CA THR A 30 -6.76 -8.37 -2.13
C THR A 30 -6.37 -6.95 -1.76
N TYR A 31 -5.24 -6.48 -2.28
CA TYR A 31 -4.74 -5.14 -2.07
C TYR A 31 -4.72 -4.32 -3.36
N TYR A 32 -5.13 -3.06 -3.25
CA TYR A 32 -5.02 -2.05 -4.30
C TYR A 32 -4.13 -0.93 -3.80
N LEU A 33 -3.08 -0.60 -4.55
CA LEU A 33 -2.13 0.46 -4.21
C LEU A 33 -1.68 1.17 -5.49
N ASN A 34 -1.15 2.38 -5.34
CA ASN A 34 -0.67 3.17 -6.47
C ASN A 34 0.81 3.58 -6.27
N GLY A 35 1.68 3.14 -7.17
CA GLY A 35 3.10 3.47 -7.13
C GLY A 35 3.41 4.97 -7.18
N HIS A 36 2.53 5.79 -7.75
CA HIS A 36 2.71 7.24 -7.77
C HIS A 36 2.58 7.87 -6.39
N SER A 37 1.83 7.26 -5.47
CA SER A 37 1.76 7.72 -4.07
C SER A 37 3.07 7.45 -3.33
N TRP A 38 3.69 6.29 -3.60
CA TRP A 38 5.03 5.98 -3.12
C TRP A 38 6.07 6.99 -3.65
N ILE A 39 6.08 7.25 -4.96
CA ILE A 39 7.02 8.20 -5.58
C ILE A 39 6.83 9.60 -4.98
N GLU A 40 5.58 10.04 -4.82
CA GLU A 40 5.26 11.32 -4.19
C GLU A 40 5.84 11.44 -2.77
N ASN A 41 5.66 10.40 -1.95
CA ASN A 41 6.22 10.35 -0.59
C ASN A 41 7.74 10.42 -0.60
N GLU A 42 8.42 9.70 -1.50
CA GLU A 42 9.87 9.71 -1.60
C GLU A 42 10.41 11.07 -2.08
N LEU A 43 9.77 11.69 -3.06
CA LEU A 43 10.14 13.05 -3.52
C LEU A 43 9.94 14.09 -2.41
N LYS A 44 8.83 14.01 -1.67
CA LYS A 44 8.58 14.87 -0.50
C LYS A 44 9.66 14.71 0.57
N LYS A 45 10.06 13.48 0.92
CA LYS A 45 11.13 13.21 1.89
C LYS A 45 12.48 13.79 1.45
N LYS A 46 12.76 13.77 0.15
CA LYS A 46 13.98 14.34 -0.45
C LYS A 46 13.90 15.84 -0.69
N GLY A 47 12.75 16.48 -0.47
CA GLY A 47 12.55 17.90 -0.75
C GLY A 47 12.57 18.24 -2.25
N VAL A 48 12.29 17.29 -3.13
CA VAL A 48 12.25 17.52 -4.58
C VAL A 48 10.90 18.13 -4.95
N ALA A 49 10.92 19.31 -5.59
CA ALA A 49 9.70 19.94 -6.07
C ALA A 49 9.12 19.20 -7.28
N PHE A 50 7.79 19.06 -7.31
CA PHE A 50 7.06 18.45 -8.42
C PHE A 50 5.65 19.04 -8.51
N ARG A 51 4.99 18.83 -9.66
CA ARG A 51 3.58 19.16 -9.88
C ARG A 51 2.84 17.92 -10.35
N LYS A 52 1.72 17.63 -9.69
CA LYS A 52 0.80 16.56 -10.07
C LYS A 52 -0.57 17.12 -10.43
N ASP A 53 -1.28 16.40 -11.28
CA ASP A 53 -2.73 16.51 -11.46
C ASP A 53 -3.33 15.13 -11.22
N ASP A 54 -4.03 15.00 -10.09
CA ASP A 54 -4.47 13.74 -9.51
C ASP A 54 -3.33 12.69 -9.49
N ASN A 55 -3.41 11.68 -10.37
CA ASN A 55 -2.45 10.60 -10.44
C ASN A 55 -1.25 10.88 -11.35
N ALA A 56 -1.30 11.89 -12.22
CA ALA A 56 -0.23 12.14 -13.20
C ALA A 56 0.82 13.12 -12.67
N PHE A 57 2.11 12.78 -12.84
CA PHE A 57 3.20 13.74 -12.68
C PHE A 57 3.30 14.59 -13.94
N LEU A 58 3.00 15.89 -13.82
CA LEU A 58 3.07 16.84 -14.94
C LEU A 58 4.46 17.48 -15.09
N TRP A 59 5.20 17.56 -13.98
CA TRP A 59 6.55 18.13 -13.94
C TRP A 59 7.26 17.71 -12.65
N VAL A 60 8.58 17.55 -12.71
CA VAL A 60 9.44 17.31 -11.55
C VAL A 60 10.77 18.06 -11.73
N ALA A 61 11.29 18.64 -10.65
CA ALA A 61 12.54 19.38 -10.66
C ALA A 61 13.76 18.49 -10.98
N ASP A 62 13.69 17.23 -10.53
CA ASP A 62 14.72 16.22 -10.74
C ASP A 62 14.08 14.90 -11.22
N PRO A 63 14.02 14.68 -12.55
CA PRO A 63 13.51 13.43 -13.13
C PRO A 63 14.30 12.20 -12.72
N ALA A 64 15.61 12.32 -12.44
CA ALA A 64 16.43 11.20 -12.01
C ALA A 64 16.07 10.77 -10.58
N ALA A 65 15.78 11.72 -9.69
CA ALA A 65 15.26 11.42 -8.36
C ALA A 65 13.89 10.73 -8.39
N LEU A 66 13.03 11.11 -9.34
CA LEU A 66 11.74 10.45 -9.58
C LEU A 66 11.95 8.99 -10.02
N GLN A 67 12.80 8.76 -11.02
CA GLN A 67 13.09 7.41 -11.50
C GLN A 67 13.70 6.55 -10.40
N GLN A 68 14.66 7.08 -9.64
CA GLN A 68 15.25 6.37 -8.51
C GLN A 68 14.21 6.02 -7.44
N ALA A 69 13.23 6.89 -7.19
CA ALA A 69 12.13 6.57 -6.29
C ALA A 69 11.28 5.42 -6.83
N ALA A 70 10.94 5.44 -8.12
CA ALA A 70 10.20 4.37 -8.78
C ALA A 70 10.95 3.02 -8.70
N ASP A 71 12.25 3.01 -9.01
CA ASP A 71 13.09 1.81 -8.99
C ASP A 71 13.23 1.19 -7.60
N ARG A 72 13.09 2.01 -6.54
CA ARG A 72 13.14 1.56 -5.14
C ARG A 72 11.83 0.95 -4.65
N LEU A 73 10.75 1.05 -5.42
CA LEU A 73 9.49 0.35 -5.10
C LEU A 73 9.61 -1.13 -5.46
N THR A 74 10.21 -1.90 -4.56
CA THR A 74 10.40 -3.34 -4.76
C THR A 74 9.24 -4.15 -4.21
N ALA A 75 9.11 -5.40 -4.68
CA ALA A 75 8.15 -6.36 -4.15
C ALA A 75 8.35 -6.61 -2.64
N GLU A 76 9.59 -6.52 -2.14
CA GLU A 76 9.89 -6.69 -0.72
C GLU A 76 9.32 -5.53 0.11
N VAL A 77 9.49 -4.28 -0.34
CA VAL A 77 8.92 -3.09 0.31
C VAL A 77 7.40 -3.21 0.36
N ILE A 78 6.77 -3.57 -0.76
CA ILE A 78 5.32 -3.76 -0.83
C ILE A 78 4.88 -4.84 0.16
N ARG A 79 5.45 -6.05 0.05
CA ARG A 79 5.08 -7.20 0.89
C ARG A 79 5.19 -6.89 2.38
N LYS A 80 6.28 -6.25 2.82
CA LYS A 80 6.47 -5.87 4.22
C LYS A 80 5.34 -4.98 4.75
N ARG A 81 4.82 -4.06 3.93
CA ARG A 81 3.69 -3.19 4.33
C ARG A 81 2.36 -3.93 4.28
N LEU A 82 2.13 -4.77 3.27
CA LEU A 82 0.91 -5.57 3.19
C LEU A 82 0.82 -6.57 4.35
N ASP A 83 1.91 -7.25 4.69
CA ASP A 83 1.97 -8.18 5.83
C ASP A 83 1.65 -7.49 7.15
N ARG A 84 2.14 -6.27 7.35
CA ARG A 84 1.80 -5.46 8.53
C ARG A 84 0.30 -5.21 8.62
N TRP A 85 -0.34 -4.77 7.54
CA TRP A 85 -1.79 -4.48 7.56
C TRP A 85 -2.63 -5.74 7.64
N THR A 86 -2.21 -6.84 6.99
CA THR A 86 -2.83 -8.15 7.13
C THR A 86 -2.76 -8.63 8.58
N LEU A 87 -1.65 -8.43 9.29
CA LEU A 87 -1.55 -8.79 10.71
C LEU A 87 -2.48 -7.96 11.60
N LEU A 88 -2.63 -6.66 11.30
CA LEU A 88 -3.41 -5.72 12.11
C LEU A 88 -4.92 -5.84 11.87
N LEU A 89 -5.34 -5.91 10.62
CA LEU A 89 -6.75 -5.83 10.19
C LEU A 89 -7.28 -7.15 9.62
N GLY A 90 -6.39 -8.05 9.23
CA GLY A 90 -6.78 -9.32 8.64
C GLY A 90 -7.47 -10.24 9.66
N PRO A 91 -8.44 -11.03 9.20
CA PRO A 91 -9.11 -12.02 10.03
C PRO A 91 -8.09 -13.06 10.48
N LYS A 92 -8.07 -13.32 11.78
CA LYS A 92 -7.16 -14.27 12.41
C LYS A 92 -7.89 -15.05 13.48
N PHE A 93 -7.63 -16.34 13.52
CA PHE A 93 -8.03 -17.16 14.65
C PHE A 93 -7.28 -16.70 15.89
N SER A 94 -7.99 -16.57 16.99
CA SER A 94 -7.40 -16.42 18.32
C SER A 94 -6.50 -17.61 18.66
N GLU A 95 -5.64 -17.46 19.67
CA GLU A 95 -4.82 -18.57 20.16
C GLU A 95 -5.65 -19.79 20.55
N LYS A 96 -6.83 -19.56 21.13
CA LYS A 96 -7.77 -20.62 21.52
C LYS A 96 -8.34 -21.36 20.32
N GLU A 97 -8.66 -20.65 19.23
CA GLU A 97 -9.21 -21.24 18.01
C GLU A 97 -8.16 -22.02 17.22
N ARG A 98 -6.87 -21.66 17.32
CA ARG A 98 -5.77 -22.40 16.69
C ARG A 98 -5.34 -23.66 17.45
N ALA A 99 -5.68 -23.75 18.74
CA ALA A 99 -5.30 -24.86 19.61
C ALA A 99 -6.28 -26.05 19.59
N ARG A 100 -7.31 -25.99 18.74
CA ARG A 100 -8.30 -27.06 18.51
C ARG A 100 -8.07 -27.68 17.14
#